data_AF-A0A940Y9D7-F1
#
_entry.id   AF-A0A940Y9D7-F1
#
_cell.length_a   1.000
_cell.length_b   1.000
_cell.length_c   1.000
_cell.angle_alpha   90.00
_cell.angle_beta   90.00
_cell.angle_gamma   90.00
#
_symmetry.space_group_name_H-M   'P 1'
#
loop_
_entity.id
_entity.type
_entity.pdbx_description
1 polymer ?
#
loop_
_entity_poly.entity_id
_entity_poly.type
_entity_poly.pdbx_seq_one_letter_code
_entity_poly.pdbx_strand_id
1 'polypeptide(L)'
;MSEFALVARRTLYQRGPLRRALLDTSVLTSDVIAATTRREPSSFVAGARAGTVRCLIPVHVAEEVPRVLGDRHREGGGRFDLGRALDLWESQYLPVLYVVDATGLPQTPEARVLAGRDPSDVPMLLLAGVIAPVVIIGTDPDLLDSGLAVGAWRDLRSALGDVGVTEGRMADLERQADVLINITGNVVQGVMRRSGPKQLAVAAAVIAPVAGALYLRQRKRPRVGPQRQPWLPTLVEYASARLAVHVERHTRGEDRWRPAERGTPGDTLLHLVARTLVGSREPLTRTAIVERLGEAVPGVGHMVRMAAVLEVLTAHAMFVDVTGRGHWRVGRLGGR
;
A
#
# COMPACT_ATOMS: atom_id res chain seq x y z
N MET A 1 -1.82 -12.57 -33.83
CA MET A 1 -2.09 -12.61 -32.37
C MET A 1 -1.76 -11.23 -31.82
N SER A 2 -2.77 -10.37 -31.76
CA SER A 2 -2.61 -8.91 -31.71
C SER A 2 -2.31 -8.35 -30.32
N GLU A 3 -1.64 -7.20 -30.30
CA GLU A 3 -1.32 -6.34 -29.15
C GLU A 3 -2.47 -6.08 -28.16
N PHE A 4 -3.73 -6.35 -28.56
CA PHE A 4 -4.90 -6.25 -27.69
C PHE A 4 -4.92 -7.26 -26.53
N ALA A 5 -4.25 -8.41 -26.64
CA ALA A 5 -4.20 -9.39 -25.55
C ALA A 5 -3.25 -9.00 -24.41
N LEU A 6 -2.26 -8.13 -24.67
CA LEU A 6 -1.32 -7.62 -23.66
C LEU A 6 -1.89 -6.43 -22.86
N VAL A 7 -2.91 -5.74 -23.40
CA VAL A 7 -3.60 -4.63 -22.73
C VAL A 7 -4.66 -5.12 -21.72
N ALA A 8 -5.11 -6.38 -21.83
CA ALA A 8 -6.23 -6.93 -21.06
C ALA A 8 -5.89 -7.48 -19.65
N ARG A 9 -4.77 -7.06 -19.04
CA ARG A 9 -4.39 -7.37 -17.64
C ARG A 9 -4.22 -6.14 -16.76
N ARG A 10 -4.91 -5.04 -17.07
CA ARG A 10 -5.01 -3.89 -16.17
C ARG A 10 -6.32 -3.99 -15.40
N THR A 11 -6.23 -4.36 -14.11
CA THR A 11 -7.32 -4.20 -13.13
C THR A 11 -7.85 -2.77 -13.22
N LEU A 12 -9.16 -2.60 -13.27
CA LEU A 12 -9.82 -1.31 -13.52
C LEU A 12 -9.58 -0.29 -12.39
N TYR A 13 -9.17 -0.74 -11.19
CA TYR A 13 -8.50 0.12 -10.22
C TYR A 13 -6.98 -0.08 -10.27
N GLN A 14 -6.27 0.94 -10.74
CA GLN A 14 -4.89 1.14 -10.32
C GLN A 14 -4.95 1.30 -8.79
N ARG A 15 -4.43 0.34 -8.03
CA ARG A 15 -4.09 0.62 -6.63
C ARG A 15 -3.29 1.92 -6.66
N GLY A 16 -3.75 2.95 -5.94
CA GLY A 16 -3.14 4.27 -5.95
C GLY A 16 -1.64 4.22 -5.67
N PRO A 17 -0.92 5.36 -5.79
CA PRO A 17 0.50 5.40 -5.48
C PRO A 17 0.76 4.76 -4.10
N LEU A 18 1.76 3.88 -4.03
CA LEU A 18 2.13 3.23 -2.78
C LEU A 18 2.64 4.30 -1.81
N ARG A 19 1.88 4.54 -0.75
CA ARG A 19 2.21 5.56 0.26
C ARG A 19 3.40 5.10 1.09
N ARG A 20 4.19 6.05 1.59
CA ARG A 20 5.43 5.77 2.33
C ARG A 20 5.34 6.40 3.71
N ALA A 21 5.48 5.58 4.73
CA ALA A 21 5.39 6.01 6.13
C ALA A 21 6.64 5.56 6.88
N LEU A 22 7.30 6.48 7.58
CA LEU A 22 8.28 6.18 8.60
C LEU A 22 7.59 6.20 9.95
N LEU A 23 7.71 5.10 10.71
CA LEU A 23 7.04 4.95 12.00
C LEU A 23 8.06 4.97 13.12
N ASP A 24 7.76 5.77 14.13
CA ASP A 24 8.53 5.87 15.37
C ASP A 24 8.08 4.85 16.44
N THR A 25 9.00 4.52 17.35
CA THR A 25 8.80 3.67 18.53
C THR A 25 7.58 4.13 19.33
N SER A 26 7.44 5.44 19.57
CA SER A 26 6.34 6.00 20.37
C SER A 26 4.96 5.72 19.76
N VAL A 27 4.86 5.79 18.43
CA VAL A 27 3.63 5.55 17.67
C VAL A 27 3.32 4.06 17.61
N LEU A 28 4.32 3.22 17.33
CA LEU A 28 4.16 1.77 17.27
C LEU A 28 3.73 1.20 18.62
N THR A 29 4.39 1.57 19.71
CA THR A 29 4.06 1.09 21.06
C THR A 29 2.66 1.53 21.46
N SER A 30 2.28 2.79 21.20
CA SER A 30 0.93 3.29 21.46
C SER A 30 -0.13 2.55 20.63
N ASP A 31 0.18 2.23 19.37
CA ASP A 31 -0.72 1.50 18.49
C ASP A 31 -0.90 0.03 18.92
N VAL A 32 0.21 -0.65 19.24
CA VAL A 32 0.20 -2.03 19.73
C VAL A 32 -0.59 -2.14 21.03
N ILE A 33 -0.35 -1.26 22.00
CA ILE A 33 -1.11 -1.20 23.26
C ILE A 33 -2.60 -1.02 22.96
N ALA A 34 -2.96 -0.07 22.11
CA ALA A 34 -4.35 0.15 21.74
C ALA A 34 -4.96 -1.01 20.94
N ALA A 35 -4.15 -1.85 20.28
CA ALA A 35 -4.61 -3.03 19.54
C ALA A 35 -4.88 -4.24 20.46
N THR A 36 -4.32 -4.29 21.66
CA THR A 36 -4.61 -5.35 22.66
C THR A 36 -6.10 -5.47 22.98
N THR A 37 -6.86 -4.38 22.89
CA THR A 37 -8.31 -4.35 23.16
C THR A 37 -9.18 -4.43 21.91
N ARG A 38 -8.59 -4.41 20.71
CA ARG A 38 -9.31 -4.42 19.44
C ARG A 38 -9.51 -5.84 18.92
N ARG A 39 -10.58 -6.01 18.15
CA ARG A 39 -10.83 -7.23 17.35
C ARG A 39 -10.18 -7.17 15.97
N GLU A 40 -10.01 -5.96 15.42
CA GLU A 40 -9.45 -5.74 14.09
C GLU A 40 -8.01 -5.22 14.16
N PRO A 41 -7.15 -5.55 13.18
CA PRO A 41 -5.80 -4.99 13.06
C PRO A 41 -5.81 -3.45 12.99
N SER A 42 -4.70 -2.83 13.38
CA SER A 42 -4.57 -1.38 13.20
C SER A 42 -4.57 -0.99 11.72
N SER A 43 -4.97 0.25 11.41
CA SER A 43 -4.96 0.77 10.04
C SER A 43 -3.58 0.69 9.36
N PHE A 44 -2.48 0.78 10.14
CA PHE A 44 -1.13 0.58 9.62
C PHE A 44 -0.93 -0.87 9.17
N VAL A 45 -1.27 -1.84 10.02
CA VAL A 45 -1.16 -3.26 9.69
C VAL A 45 -2.08 -3.62 8.53
N ALA A 46 -3.33 -3.15 8.55
CA ALA A 46 -4.30 -3.40 7.48
C ALA A 46 -3.85 -2.79 6.14
N GLY A 47 -3.39 -1.54 6.14
CA GLY A 47 -2.90 -0.86 4.94
C GLY A 47 -1.62 -1.48 4.38
N ALA A 48 -0.69 -1.86 5.26
CA ALA A 48 0.53 -2.55 4.87
C ALA A 48 0.24 -3.93 4.24
N ARG A 49 -0.67 -4.72 4.84
CA ARG A 49 -1.12 -6.01 4.28
C ARG A 49 -1.83 -5.84 2.94
N ALA A 50 -2.63 -4.79 2.78
CA ALA A 50 -3.31 -4.48 1.53
C ALA A 50 -2.37 -3.92 0.44
N GLY A 51 -1.14 -3.54 0.81
CA GLY A 51 -0.16 -2.96 -0.11
C GLY A 51 -0.54 -1.54 -0.57
N THR A 52 -1.20 -0.78 0.31
CA THR A 52 -1.65 0.60 0.10
C THR A 52 -0.71 1.62 0.76
N VAL A 53 0.03 1.17 1.78
CA VAL A 53 1.12 1.90 2.43
C VAL A 53 2.29 0.96 2.66
N ARG A 54 3.51 1.48 2.54
CA ARG A 54 4.74 0.85 2.98
C ARG A 54 5.20 1.55 4.24
N CYS A 55 5.11 0.82 5.35
CA CYS A 55 5.58 1.25 6.65
C CYS A 55 7.03 0.79 6.83
N LEU A 56 7.95 1.75 6.91
CA LEU A 56 9.37 1.53 7.13
C LEU A 56 9.74 1.97 8.54
N ILE A 57 10.69 1.25 9.14
CA ILE A 57 11.26 1.58 10.45
C ILE A 57 12.77 1.31 10.41
N PRO A 58 13.61 2.12 11.08
CA PRO A 58 14.99 1.74 11.33
C PRO A 58 15.13 0.46 12.15
N VAL A 59 16.28 -0.22 12.06
CA VAL A 59 16.60 -1.43 12.87
C VAL A 59 16.41 -1.16 14.36
N HIS A 60 16.95 -0.06 14.89
CA HIS A 60 16.88 0.25 16.31
C HIS A 60 15.42 0.37 16.83
N VAL A 61 14.51 0.94 16.03
CA VAL A 61 13.07 1.04 16.39
C VAL A 61 12.48 -0.35 16.59
N ALA A 62 12.81 -1.30 15.72
CA ALA A 62 12.29 -2.66 15.84
C ALA A 62 12.80 -3.39 17.10
N GLU A 63 14.05 -3.13 17.47
CA GLU A 63 14.69 -3.69 18.68
C GLU A 63 14.17 -3.01 19.95
N GLU A 64 13.83 -1.73 19.86
CA GLU A 64 13.39 -0.93 20.99
C GLU A 64 11.94 -1.19 21.41
N VAL A 65 11.03 -1.44 20.45
CA VAL A 65 9.60 -1.57 20.73
C VAL A 65 9.29 -2.59 21.85
N PRO A 66 9.83 -3.83 21.87
CA PRO A 66 9.58 -4.77 22.96
C PRO A 66 9.99 -4.23 24.34
N ARG A 67 11.14 -3.57 24.42
CA ARG A 67 11.65 -2.96 25.66
C ARG A 67 10.70 -1.86 26.15
N VAL A 68 10.31 -0.95 25.26
CA VAL A 68 9.42 0.18 25.61
C VAL A 68 8.01 -0.28 25.98
N LEU A 69 7.51 -1.37 25.39
CA LEU A 69 6.27 -2.01 25.85
C LEU A 69 6.41 -2.50 27.30
N GLY A 70 7.53 -3.15 27.64
CA GLY A 70 7.82 -3.58 29.00
C GLY A 70 7.89 -2.41 29.99
N ASP A 71 8.57 -1.33 29.62
CA ASP A 71 8.69 -0.11 30.43
C ASP A 71 7.32 0.53 30.69
N ARG A 72 6.52 0.75 29.63
CA ARG A 72 5.17 1.31 29.74
C ARG A 72 4.21 0.43 30.54
N HIS A 73 4.36 -0.90 30.48
CA HIS A 73 3.55 -1.81 31.30
C HIS A 73 3.85 -1.62 32.79
N ARG A 74 5.15 -1.51 33.16
CA ARG A 74 5.58 -1.28 34.54
C ARG A 74 5.14 0.09 35.05
N GLU A 75 5.43 1.15 34.30
CA GLU A 75 5.07 2.54 34.65
C GLU A 75 3.55 2.73 34.73
N GLY A 76 2.81 2.07 33.85
CA GLY A 76 1.35 2.11 33.81
C GLY A 76 0.68 1.27 34.90
N GLY A 77 1.42 0.53 35.73
CA GLY A 77 0.85 -0.36 36.75
C GLY A 77 0.04 -1.52 36.16
N GLY A 78 0.45 -2.04 35.00
CA GLY A 78 -0.18 -3.20 34.37
C GLY A 78 -1.50 -2.92 33.65
N ARG A 79 -1.75 -1.68 33.21
CA ARG A 79 -2.98 -1.24 32.51
C ARG A 79 -3.32 -1.98 31.21
N PHE A 80 -2.38 -2.74 30.65
CA PHE A 80 -2.60 -3.56 29.46
C PHE A 80 -1.86 -4.89 29.60
N ASP A 81 -2.31 -5.90 28.85
CA ASP A 81 -1.66 -7.21 28.80
C ASP A 81 -0.37 -7.14 27.97
N LEU A 82 0.78 -7.24 28.66
CA LEU A 82 2.10 -7.19 28.04
C LEU A 82 2.36 -8.40 27.14
N GLY A 83 1.95 -9.60 27.56
CA GLY A 83 2.14 -10.82 26.77
C GLY A 83 1.43 -10.71 25.43
N ARG A 84 0.16 -10.31 25.46
CA ARG A 84 -0.62 -10.05 24.24
C ARG A 84 -0.01 -8.94 23.39
N ALA A 85 0.54 -7.89 23.99
CA ALA A 85 1.17 -6.79 23.24
C ALA A 85 2.42 -7.27 22.47
N LEU A 86 3.27 -8.07 23.12
CA LEU A 86 4.45 -8.68 22.49
C LEU A 86 4.05 -9.67 21.39
N ASP A 87 3.06 -10.52 21.66
CA ASP A 87 2.51 -11.45 20.65
C ASP A 87 1.99 -10.69 19.42
N LEU A 88 1.26 -9.58 19.62
CA LEU A 88 0.77 -8.75 18.52
C LEU A 88 1.91 -8.11 17.74
N TRP A 89 2.93 -7.61 18.43
CA TRP A 89 4.11 -7.03 17.81
C TRP A 89 4.78 -8.03 16.87
N GLU A 90 5.09 -9.22 17.37
CA GLU A 90 5.80 -10.26 16.61
C GLU A 90 4.93 -10.87 15.50
N SER A 91 3.68 -11.20 15.79
CA SER A 91 2.81 -11.93 14.84
C SER A 91 2.11 -11.04 13.82
N GLN A 92 1.91 -9.75 14.10
CA GLN A 92 1.10 -8.87 13.24
C GLN A 92 1.83 -7.65 12.70
N TYR A 93 2.61 -6.95 13.53
CA TYR A 93 3.27 -5.72 13.14
C TYR A 93 4.60 -6.01 12.43
N LEU A 94 5.51 -6.70 13.09
CA LEU A 94 6.84 -6.97 12.57
C LEU A 94 6.84 -7.58 11.14
N PRO A 95 5.93 -8.52 10.79
CA PRO A 95 5.91 -9.13 9.45
C PRO A 95 5.52 -8.18 8.32
N VAL A 96 4.85 -7.07 8.62
CA VAL A 96 4.38 -6.11 7.61
C VAL A 96 5.22 -4.83 7.57
N LEU A 97 6.13 -4.65 8.54
CA LEU A 97 7.03 -3.53 8.63
C LEU A 97 8.36 -3.80 7.92
N TYR A 98 8.78 -2.85 7.10
CA TYR A 98 10.08 -2.87 6.43
C TYR A 98 11.13 -2.33 7.39
N VAL A 99 11.87 -3.21 8.08
CA VAL A 99 13.03 -2.82 8.88
C VAL A 99 14.21 -2.54 7.97
N VAL A 100 14.76 -1.35 8.10
CA VAL A 100 15.81 -0.82 7.24
C VAL A 100 17.03 -0.50 8.08
N ASP A 101 18.19 -1.00 7.65
CA ASP A 101 19.46 -0.55 8.19
C ASP A 101 19.85 0.78 7.52
N ALA A 102 19.89 1.84 8.32
CA ALA A 102 20.24 3.18 7.87
C ALA A 102 21.75 3.49 8.03
N THR A 103 22.56 2.51 8.41
CA THR A 103 24.01 2.67 8.55
C THR A 103 24.64 3.06 7.22
N GLY A 104 25.51 4.07 7.25
CA GLY A 104 26.23 4.55 6.07
C GLY A 104 25.38 5.34 5.07
N LEU A 105 24.14 5.73 5.43
CA LEU A 105 23.36 6.67 4.62
C LEU A 105 23.92 8.10 4.75
N PRO A 106 23.81 8.92 3.69
CA PRO A 106 24.34 10.28 3.68
C PRO A 106 23.64 11.16 4.72
N GLN A 107 24.44 11.93 5.46
CA GLN A 107 23.94 12.89 6.44
C GLN A 107 23.10 13.99 5.78
N THR A 108 21.92 14.24 6.32
CA THR A 108 21.08 15.38 5.91
C THR A 108 21.38 16.61 6.80
N PRO A 109 21.08 17.83 6.34
CA PRO A 109 21.13 19.02 7.21
C PRO A 109 20.31 18.84 8.49
N GLU A 110 19.11 18.25 8.37
CA GLU A 110 18.18 18.02 9.48
C GLU A 110 18.74 16.99 10.47
N ALA A 111 19.30 15.88 9.97
CA ALA A 111 19.93 14.85 10.78
C ALA A 111 21.14 15.39 11.55
N ARG A 112 21.91 16.32 10.97
CA ARG A 112 23.05 16.98 11.64
C ARG A 112 22.59 17.85 12.81
N VAL A 113 21.48 18.56 12.67
CA VAL A 113 20.93 19.40 13.76
C VAL A 113 20.40 18.52 14.89
N LEU A 114 19.67 17.45 14.57
CA LEU A 114 19.06 16.56 15.57
C LEU A 114 20.05 15.60 16.23
N ALA A 115 21.15 15.22 15.55
CA ALA A 115 22.21 14.41 16.16
C ALA A 115 22.81 15.03 17.44
N GLY A 116 22.76 16.36 17.58
CA GLY A 116 23.20 17.07 18.79
C GLY A 116 22.15 17.12 19.92
N ARG A 117 20.89 16.78 19.65
CA ARG A 117 19.78 16.80 20.62
C ARG A 117 19.38 15.39 21.05
N ASP A 118 19.04 14.55 20.07
CA ASP A 118 18.71 13.15 20.26
C ASP A 118 19.35 12.30 19.13
N PRO A 119 20.39 11.51 19.42
CA PRO A 119 21.02 10.66 18.41
C PRO A 119 20.14 9.48 17.97
N SER A 120 19.09 9.13 18.71
CA SER A 120 18.20 8.01 18.38
C SER A 120 17.31 8.28 17.17
N ASP A 121 17.00 9.55 16.89
CA ASP A 121 16.19 9.97 15.72
C ASP A 121 16.98 10.02 14.42
N VAL A 122 18.31 10.09 14.49
CA VAL A 122 19.19 10.26 13.32
C VAL A 122 18.93 9.21 12.25
N PRO A 123 18.88 7.90 12.53
CA PRO A 123 18.65 6.88 11.52
C PRO A 123 17.32 7.05 10.78
N MET A 124 16.28 7.56 11.45
CA MET A 124 14.99 7.85 10.82
C MET A 124 15.10 9.00 9.81
N LEU A 125 15.83 10.05 10.17
CA LEU A 125 16.03 11.23 9.32
C LEU A 125 16.91 10.94 8.11
N LEU A 126 17.96 10.13 8.30
CA LEU A 126 18.80 9.67 7.18
C LEU A 126 17.97 8.89 6.17
N LEU A 127 17.14 7.97 6.66
CA LEU A 127 16.23 7.21 5.80
C LEU A 127 15.22 8.13 5.11
N ALA A 128 14.65 9.10 5.84
CA ALA A 128 13.71 10.07 5.28
C ALA A 128 14.34 10.88 4.14
N GLY A 129 15.57 11.37 4.31
CA GLY A 129 16.30 12.11 3.28
C GLY A 129 16.47 11.32 1.99
N VAL A 130 16.78 10.03 2.11
CA VAL A 130 17.00 9.15 0.95
C VAL A 130 15.70 8.81 0.21
N ILE A 131 14.59 8.62 0.93
CA ILE A 131 13.31 8.14 0.35
C ILE A 131 12.26 9.24 0.13
N ALA A 132 12.58 10.49 0.46
CA ALA A 132 11.70 11.65 0.32
C ALA A 132 11.05 11.72 -1.07
N PRO A 133 9.78 12.12 -1.19
CA PRO A 133 8.94 12.60 -0.10
C PRO A 133 8.35 11.45 0.71
N VAL A 134 8.23 11.61 2.03
CA VAL A 134 7.76 10.56 2.95
C VAL A 134 7.01 11.19 4.12
N VAL A 135 6.04 10.46 4.69
CA VAL A 135 5.35 10.88 5.93
C VAL A 135 6.11 10.29 7.11
N ILE A 136 6.63 11.15 7.99
CA ILE A 136 7.20 10.73 9.29
C ILE A 136 6.11 10.82 10.35
N ILE A 137 5.86 9.70 11.02
CA ILE A 137 4.81 9.56 12.02
C ILE A 137 5.48 9.27 13.36
N GLY A 138 5.54 10.30 14.20
CA GLY A 138 6.12 10.26 15.55
C GLY A 138 5.35 11.18 16.50
N THR A 139 5.55 10.98 17.79
CA THR A 139 5.07 11.91 18.83
C THR A 139 6.19 12.67 19.53
N ASP A 140 7.43 12.48 19.08
CA ASP A 140 8.58 13.15 19.66
C ASP A 140 8.50 14.67 19.48
N PRO A 141 8.54 15.47 20.57
CA PRO A 141 8.53 16.93 20.49
C PRO A 141 9.62 17.50 19.58
N ASP A 142 10.84 16.96 19.56
CA ASP A 142 11.93 17.49 18.74
C ASP A 142 11.66 17.26 17.23
N LEU A 143 11.05 16.13 16.86
CA LEU A 143 10.61 15.86 15.49
C LEU A 143 9.39 16.72 15.08
N LEU A 144 8.52 17.04 16.03
CA LEU A 144 7.35 17.88 15.79
C LEU A 144 7.73 19.37 15.67
N ASP A 145 8.57 19.86 16.56
CA ASP A 145 9.01 21.25 16.62
C ASP A 145 9.90 21.61 15.43
N SER A 146 10.64 20.63 14.89
CA SER A 146 11.38 20.77 13.63
C SER A 146 10.50 20.71 12.38
N GLY A 147 9.19 20.43 12.52
CA GLY A 147 8.24 20.31 11.42
C GLY A 147 8.42 19.05 10.55
N LEU A 148 9.26 18.11 11.01
CA LEU A 148 9.65 16.91 10.27
C LEU A 148 8.63 15.77 10.45
N ALA A 149 7.93 15.72 11.59
CA ALA A 149 6.89 14.75 11.88
C ALA A 149 5.49 15.37 11.98
N VAL A 150 4.45 14.53 11.87
CA VAL A 150 3.06 14.95 12.04
C VAL A 150 2.51 14.47 13.39
N GLY A 151 2.20 15.42 14.28
CA GLY A 151 1.72 15.15 15.64
C GLY A 151 0.27 14.63 15.69
N ALA A 152 -0.52 14.96 14.68
CA ALA A 152 -1.88 14.43 14.48
C ALA A 152 -1.87 13.01 13.88
N TRP A 153 -0.98 12.13 14.35
CA TRP A 153 -0.78 10.81 13.77
C TRP A 153 -2.03 9.92 13.81
N ARG A 154 -2.92 10.14 14.79
CA ARG A 154 -4.21 9.43 14.88
C ARG A 154 -5.11 9.74 13.69
N ASP A 155 -5.09 10.98 13.19
CA ASP A 155 -5.87 11.40 12.03
C ASP A 155 -5.28 10.83 10.74
N LEU A 156 -3.95 10.80 10.61
CA LEU A 156 -3.26 10.14 9.50
C LEU A 156 -3.49 8.64 9.48
N ARG A 157 -3.49 7.99 10.65
CA ARG A 157 -3.85 6.59 10.80
C ARG A 157 -5.32 6.35 10.40
N SER A 158 -6.24 7.25 10.77
CA SER A 158 -7.64 7.15 10.33
C SER A 158 -7.72 7.28 8.81
N ALA A 159 -7.01 8.25 8.22
CA ALA A 159 -6.94 8.44 6.78
C ALA A 159 -6.41 7.18 6.05
N LEU A 160 -5.36 6.54 6.58
CA LEU A 160 -4.86 5.26 6.06
C LEU A 160 -5.89 4.13 6.19
N GLY A 161 -6.68 4.14 7.26
CA GLY A 161 -7.80 3.20 7.42
C GLY A 161 -8.86 3.43 6.36
N ASP A 162 -9.24 4.68 6.14
CA ASP A 162 -10.24 5.08 5.15
C ASP A 162 -9.80 4.73 3.71
N VAL A 163 -8.53 4.92 3.39
CA VAL A 163 -7.95 4.52 2.10
C VAL A 163 -7.79 2.99 2.00
N GLY A 164 -7.15 2.37 2.98
CA GLY A 164 -6.74 0.97 2.95
C GLY A 164 -7.91 -0.01 3.00
N VAL A 165 -8.93 0.26 3.82
CA VAL A 165 -10.16 -0.54 3.88
C VAL A 165 -10.93 -0.43 2.57
N THR A 166 -10.87 0.73 1.93
CA THR A 166 -11.58 0.99 0.68
C THR A 166 -10.90 0.32 -0.52
N GLU A 167 -9.59 0.51 -0.68
CA GLU A 167 -8.80 -0.14 -1.74
C GLU A 167 -8.79 -1.68 -1.57
N GLY A 168 -8.73 -2.18 -0.32
CA GLY A 168 -8.79 -3.63 -0.02
C GLY A 168 -10.16 -4.25 -0.32
N ARG A 169 -11.27 -3.61 0.09
CA ARG A 169 -12.63 -4.10 -0.21
C ARG A 169 -12.97 -3.99 -1.69
N MET A 170 -12.46 -2.98 -2.39
CA MET A 170 -12.61 -2.89 -3.85
C MET A 170 -11.88 -4.03 -4.56
N ALA A 171 -10.67 -4.39 -4.12
CA ALA A 171 -9.94 -5.53 -4.69
C ALA A 171 -10.66 -6.87 -4.46
N ASP A 172 -11.35 -7.03 -3.32
CA ASP A 172 -12.17 -8.23 -3.06
C ASP A 172 -13.47 -8.23 -3.90
N LEU A 173 -14.09 -7.07 -4.11
CA LEU A 173 -15.23 -6.91 -5.02
C LEU A 173 -14.83 -7.19 -6.48
N GLU A 174 -13.65 -6.77 -6.91
CA GLU A 174 -13.10 -7.10 -8.23
C GLU A 174 -12.89 -8.61 -8.39
N ARG A 175 -12.31 -9.29 -7.39
CA ARG A 175 -12.19 -10.77 -7.44
C ARG A 175 -13.56 -11.45 -7.55
N GLN A 176 -14.58 -10.91 -6.89
CA GLN A 176 -15.96 -11.43 -7.00
C GLN A 176 -16.59 -11.11 -8.37
N ALA A 177 -16.34 -9.91 -8.91
CA ALA A 177 -16.82 -9.50 -10.23
C ALA A 177 -16.12 -10.27 -11.37
N ASP A 178 -14.83 -10.53 -11.27
CA ASP A 178 -14.05 -11.34 -12.21
C ASP A 178 -14.54 -12.80 -12.22
N VAL A 179 -14.97 -13.35 -11.08
CA VAL A 179 -15.64 -14.66 -11.04
C VAL A 179 -16.96 -14.61 -11.80
N LEU A 180 -17.77 -13.56 -11.63
CA LEU A 180 -19.02 -13.36 -12.37
C LEU A 180 -18.82 -13.16 -13.87
N ILE A 181 -17.82 -12.38 -14.28
CA ILE A 181 -17.48 -12.13 -15.68
C ILE A 181 -16.89 -13.38 -16.33
N ASN A 182 -16.04 -14.15 -15.63
CA ASN A 182 -15.52 -15.42 -16.15
C ASN A 182 -16.60 -16.50 -16.27
N ILE A 183 -17.58 -16.54 -15.36
CA ILE A 183 -18.77 -17.42 -15.53
C ILE A 183 -19.54 -17.01 -16.80
N THR A 184 -19.72 -15.70 -17.03
CA THR A 184 -20.44 -15.19 -18.19
C THR A 184 -19.67 -15.42 -19.51
N GLY A 185 -18.35 -15.18 -19.50
CA GLY A 185 -17.46 -15.35 -20.65
C GLY A 185 -17.28 -16.82 -21.06
N ASN A 186 -17.17 -17.73 -20.09
CA ASN A 186 -17.08 -19.17 -20.35
C ASN A 186 -18.41 -19.75 -20.84
N VAL A 187 -19.55 -19.20 -20.41
CA VAL A 187 -20.86 -19.58 -20.97
C VAL A 187 -21.01 -19.08 -22.41
N VAL A 188 -20.60 -17.84 -22.71
CA VAL A 188 -20.66 -17.29 -24.08
C VAL A 188 -19.68 -18.00 -25.03
N GLN A 189 -18.44 -18.27 -24.61
CA GLN A 189 -17.49 -19.06 -25.42
C GLN A 189 -17.91 -20.54 -25.54
N GLY A 190 -18.50 -21.12 -24.49
CA GLY A 190 -19.04 -22.48 -24.52
C GLY A 190 -20.20 -22.64 -25.50
N VAL A 191 -21.06 -21.61 -25.61
CA VAL A 191 -22.16 -21.55 -26.59
C VAL A 191 -21.64 -21.34 -28.01
N MET A 192 -20.61 -20.51 -28.22
CA MET A 192 -20.06 -20.27 -29.55
C MET A 192 -19.31 -21.49 -30.13
N ARG A 193 -18.84 -22.42 -29.29
CA ARG A 193 -18.13 -23.64 -29.74
C ARG A 193 -19.04 -24.87 -29.94
N ARG A 194 -20.33 -24.80 -29.57
CA ARG A 194 -21.28 -25.91 -29.77
C ARG A 194 -22.58 -25.40 -30.39
N SER A 195 -22.71 -25.61 -31.70
CA SER A 195 -23.87 -25.27 -32.53
C SER A 195 -25.01 -26.29 -32.38
N GLY A 196 -25.54 -26.42 -31.15
CA GLY A 196 -26.76 -27.19 -30.86
C GLY A 196 -27.98 -26.28 -30.71
N PRO A 197 -29.12 -26.52 -31.41
CA PRO A 197 -30.29 -25.63 -31.36
C PRO A 197 -30.89 -25.48 -29.96
N LYS A 198 -30.73 -26.49 -29.08
CA LYS A 198 -31.16 -26.43 -27.67
C LYS A 198 -30.29 -25.49 -26.81
N GLN A 199 -29.04 -25.26 -27.18
CA GLN A 199 -28.11 -24.37 -26.43
C GLN A 199 -28.19 -22.92 -26.90
N LEU A 200 -28.55 -22.69 -28.18
CA LEU A 200 -28.91 -21.36 -28.68
C LEU A 200 -30.16 -20.80 -27.98
N ALA A 201 -31.12 -21.66 -27.62
CA ALA A 201 -32.28 -21.25 -26.83
C ALA A 201 -31.91 -20.78 -25.40
N VAL A 202 -30.93 -21.44 -24.76
CA VAL A 202 -30.42 -21.04 -23.44
C VAL A 202 -29.63 -19.73 -23.53
N ALA A 203 -28.83 -19.55 -24.58
CA ALA A 203 -28.12 -18.30 -24.83
C ALA A 203 -29.09 -17.14 -25.12
N ALA A 204 -30.13 -17.38 -25.91
CA ALA A 204 -31.19 -16.41 -26.15
C ALA A 204 -31.94 -16.06 -24.84
N ALA A 205 -32.18 -17.03 -23.96
CA ALA A 205 -32.82 -16.80 -22.66
C ALA A 205 -31.98 -15.94 -21.69
N VAL A 206 -30.66 -15.91 -21.84
CA VAL A 206 -29.75 -15.07 -21.01
C VAL A 206 -29.45 -13.72 -21.66
N ILE A 207 -29.36 -13.65 -23.00
CA ILE A 207 -29.06 -12.43 -23.74
C ILE A 207 -30.31 -11.54 -23.92
N ALA A 208 -31.49 -12.13 -24.13
CA ALA A 208 -32.73 -11.39 -24.33
C ALA A 208 -33.16 -10.50 -23.14
N PRO A 209 -32.99 -10.90 -21.86
CA PRO A 209 -33.26 -10.03 -20.72
C PRO A 209 -32.34 -8.80 -20.67
N VAL A 210 -31.06 -8.98 -21.00
CA VAL A 210 -30.06 -7.90 -20.97
C VAL A 210 -30.29 -6.92 -22.13
N ALA A 211 -30.48 -7.43 -23.35
CA ALA A 211 -30.82 -6.63 -24.52
C ALA A 211 -32.19 -5.93 -24.36
N GLY A 212 -33.18 -6.63 -23.79
CA GLY A 212 -34.51 -6.10 -23.49
C GLY A 212 -34.48 -4.98 -22.44
N ALA A 213 -33.67 -5.14 -21.38
CA ALA A 213 -33.48 -4.11 -20.37
C ALA A 213 -32.80 -2.84 -20.94
N LEU A 214 -31.83 -3.00 -21.83
CA LEU A 214 -31.17 -1.88 -22.52
C LEU A 214 -32.10 -1.19 -23.54
N TYR A 215 -32.90 -1.96 -24.27
CA TYR A 215 -33.88 -1.46 -25.23
C TYR A 215 -35.02 -0.68 -24.52
N LEU A 216 -35.54 -1.20 -23.40
CA LEU A 216 -36.55 -0.51 -22.59
C LEU A 216 -36.03 0.77 -21.92
N ARG A 217 -34.75 0.80 -21.54
CA ARG A 217 -34.08 1.98 -20.96
C ARG A 217 -33.97 3.14 -21.95
N GLN A 218 -33.89 2.89 -23.26
CA GLN A 218 -33.75 3.95 -24.27
C GLN A 218 -35.06 4.67 -24.64
N ARG A 219 -36.24 4.11 -24.36
CA ARG A 219 -37.50 4.59 -24.99
C ARG A 219 -38.44 5.50 -24.18
N LYS A 220 -38.07 5.99 -22.98
CA LYS A 220 -38.77 7.02 -22.16
C LYS A 220 -40.30 6.86 -21.89
N ARG A 221 -40.69 6.79 -20.60
CA ARG A 221 -41.93 7.25 -19.87
C ARG A 221 -43.36 7.04 -20.48
N PRO A 222 -44.45 7.09 -19.68
CA PRO A 222 -44.94 6.15 -18.68
C PRO A 222 -46.32 5.55 -19.07
N ARG A 223 -46.55 4.24 -18.84
CA ARG A 223 -47.90 3.71 -18.61
C ARG A 223 -47.79 2.65 -17.51
N VAL A 224 -48.27 3.01 -16.32
CA VAL A 224 -48.21 2.16 -15.13
C VAL A 224 -49.29 1.09 -15.26
N GLY A 225 -48.85 -0.15 -15.49
CA GLY A 225 -49.53 -1.41 -15.16
C GLY A 225 -48.65 -2.21 -14.19
N PRO A 226 -49.20 -3.18 -13.44
CA PRO A 226 -48.82 -3.45 -12.05
C PRO A 226 -47.39 -3.99 -11.88
N GLN A 227 -46.56 -3.09 -11.35
CA GLN A 227 -45.52 -3.25 -10.34
C GLN A 227 -45.09 -4.69 -9.98
N ARG A 228 -44.28 -5.31 -10.84
CA ARG A 228 -43.17 -6.15 -10.36
C ARG A 228 -41.95 -5.25 -10.22
N GLN A 229 -41.57 -4.95 -8.99
CA GLN A 229 -40.39 -4.15 -8.66
C GLN A 229 -39.15 -4.76 -9.35
N PRO A 230 -38.49 -4.04 -10.27
CA PRO A 230 -37.24 -4.52 -10.84
C PRO A 230 -36.17 -4.36 -9.75
N TRP A 231 -35.70 -5.50 -9.22
CA TRP A 231 -34.67 -5.60 -8.18
C TRP A 231 -33.28 -5.14 -8.67
N LEU A 232 -33.05 -5.14 -9.99
CA LEU A 232 -31.79 -4.78 -10.63
C LEU A 232 -31.42 -3.29 -10.48
N PRO A 233 -32.30 -2.31 -10.76
CA PRO A 233 -32.07 -0.90 -10.46
C PRO A 233 -31.68 -0.64 -9.01
N THR A 234 -32.35 -1.30 -8.05
CA THR A 234 -32.05 -1.15 -6.62
C THR A 234 -30.68 -1.71 -6.25
N LEU A 235 -30.24 -2.82 -6.86
CA LEU A 235 -28.88 -3.34 -6.66
C LEU A 235 -27.81 -2.43 -7.27
N VAL A 236 -28.05 -1.85 -8.44
CA VAL A 236 -27.13 -0.91 -9.08
C VAL A 236 -27.05 0.39 -8.29
N GLU A 237 -28.18 0.89 -7.79
CA GLU A 237 -28.26 2.08 -6.96
C GLU A 237 -27.56 1.85 -5.60
N TYR A 238 -27.81 0.72 -4.96
CA TYR A 238 -27.12 0.31 -3.73
C TYR A 238 -25.60 0.14 -3.93
N ALA A 239 -25.18 -0.48 -5.03
CA ALA A 239 -23.77 -0.61 -5.39
C ALA A 239 -23.13 0.75 -5.65
N SER A 240 -23.82 1.65 -6.36
CA SER A 240 -23.35 3.01 -6.67
C SER A 240 -23.24 3.90 -5.43
N ALA A 241 -24.22 3.83 -4.51
CA ALA A 241 -24.19 4.57 -3.25
C ALA A 241 -23.07 4.07 -2.34
N ARG A 242 -22.83 2.76 -2.26
CA ARG A 242 -21.67 2.21 -1.55
C ARG A 242 -20.36 2.64 -2.20
N LEU A 243 -20.28 2.63 -3.54
CA LEU A 243 -19.08 3.07 -4.26
C LEU A 243 -18.79 4.56 -4.01
N ALA A 244 -19.82 5.42 -4.00
CA ALA A 244 -19.69 6.85 -3.76
C ALA A 244 -19.17 7.15 -2.34
N VAL A 245 -19.70 6.47 -1.31
CA VAL A 245 -19.20 6.59 0.08
C VAL A 245 -17.73 6.17 0.19
N HIS A 246 -17.34 5.14 -0.56
CA HIS A 246 -15.96 4.67 -0.63
C HIS A 246 -15.03 5.66 -1.33
N VAL A 247 -15.44 6.21 -2.47
CA VAL A 247 -14.67 7.25 -3.18
C VAL A 247 -14.50 8.50 -2.30
N GLU A 248 -15.53 8.97 -1.63
CA GLU A 248 -15.45 10.14 -0.75
C GLU A 248 -14.50 9.93 0.44
N ARG A 249 -14.46 8.70 0.99
CA ARG A 249 -13.50 8.33 2.05
C ARG A 249 -12.06 8.25 1.52
N HIS A 250 -11.88 7.73 0.31
CA HIS A 250 -10.59 7.67 -0.35
C HIS A 250 -10.03 9.08 -0.60
N THR A 251 -10.82 9.98 -1.20
CA THR A 251 -10.41 11.37 -1.46
C THR A 251 -10.06 12.11 -0.18
N ARG A 252 -10.87 11.99 0.89
CA ARG A 252 -10.55 12.58 2.19
C ARG A 252 -9.25 12.05 2.79
N GLY A 253 -8.94 10.77 2.58
CA GLY A 253 -7.69 10.19 3.02
C GLY A 253 -6.49 10.72 2.26
N GLU A 254 -6.59 10.85 0.93
CA GLU A 254 -5.57 11.46 0.06
C GLU A 254 -5.31 12.93 0.42
N ASP A 255 -6.37 13.71 0.62
CA ASP A 255 -6.30 15.13 0.97
C ASP A 255 -5.59 15.36 2.31
N ARG A 256 -5.59 14.35 3.20
CA ARG A 256 -4.84 14.40 4.48
C ARG A 256 -3.43 13.85 4.35
N TRP A 257 -3.20 12.89 3.46
CA TRP A 257 -1.90 12.24 3.30
C TRP A 257 -0.90 13.11 2.55
N ARG A 258 -1.29 13.66 1.39
CA ARG A 258 -0.37 14.43 0.53
C ARG A 258 0.22 15.65 1.24
N PRO A 259 -0.54 16.48 1.99
CA PRO A 259 0.04 17.61 2.73
C PRO A 259 0.93 17.19 3.91
N ALA A 260 0.89 15.92 4.32
CA ALA A 260 1.73 15.37 5.39
C ALA A 260 3.07 14.83 4.87
N GLU A 261 3.26 14.71 3.55
CA GLU A 261 4.55 14.32 2.99
C GLU A 261 5.60 15.42 3.24
N ARG A 262 6.81 14.98 3.60
CA ARG A 262 7.93 15.85 3.97
C ARG A 262 9.18 15.50 3.17
N GLY A 263 10.10 16.48 3.11
CA GLY A 263 11.39 16.38 2.44
C GLY A 263 11.34 16.65 0.94
N THR A 264 12.46 17.14 0.42
CA THR A 264 12.66 17.33 -1.03
C THR A 264 13.29 16.07 -1.61
N PRO A 265 12.76 15.51 -2.72
CA PRO A 265 13.36 14.34 -3.33
C PRO A 265 14.76 14.66 -3.85
N GLY A 266 15.79 13.97 -3.35
CA GLY A 266 17.14 14.04 -3.91
C GLY A 266 17.23 13.43 -5.31
N ASP A 267 18.23 13.80 -6.09
CA ASP A 267 18.38 13.46 -7.51
C ASP A 267 19.53 12.48 -7.81
N THR A 268 20.40 12.18 -6.84
CA THR A 268 21.47 11.20 -7.00
C THR A 268 20.91 9.80 -7.32
N LEU A 269 21.74 8.92 -7.90
CA LEU A 269 21.37 7.53 -8.16
C LEU A 269 20.87 6.78 -6.91
N LEU A 270 21.45 7.01 -5.73
CA LEU A 270 20.98 6.44 -4.45
C LEU A 270 19.50 6.77 -4.18
N HIS A 271 19.16 8.06 -4.17
CA HIS A 271 17.78 8.54 -3.97
C HIS A 271 16.81 7.95 -4.99
N LEU A 272 17.21 7.89 -6.26
CA LEU A 272 16.39 7.34 -7.35
C LEU A 272 16.14 5.83 -7.18
N VAL A 273 17.18 5.05 -6.89
CA VAL A 273 17.09 3.61 -6.63
C VAL A 273 16.23 3.35 -5.39
N ALA A 274 16.47 4.08 -4.29
CA ALA A 274 15.71 3.94 -3.06
C ALA A 274 14.21 4.22 -3.25
N ARG A 275 13.85 5.34 -3.89
CA ARG A 275 12.44 5.64 -4.20
C ARG A 275 11.81 4.59 -5.11
N THR A 276 12.54 4.13 -6.11
CA THR A 276 12.04 3.10 -7.05
C THR A 276 11.73 1.80 -6.33
N LEU A 277 12.62 1.37 -5.44
CA LEU A 277 12.45 0.15 -4.65
C LEU A 277 11.35 0.31 -3.59
N VAL A 278 11.34 1.42 -2.86
CA VAL A 278 10.32 1.70 -1.85
C VAL A 278 8.93 1.82 -2.47
N GLY A 279 8.80 2.41 -3.67
CA GLY A 279 7.55 2.49 -4.40
C GLY A 279 7.12 1.17 -5.08
N SER A 280 8.00 0.18 -5.16
CA SER A 280 7.72 -1.09 -5.81
C SER A 280 7.06 -2.08 -4.85
N ARG A 281 5.91 -2.63 -5.22
CA ARG A 281 5.20 -3.66 -4.42
C ARG A 281 5.94 -4.99 -4.36
N GLU A 282 6.74 -5.29 -5.38
CA GLU A 282 7.54 -6.50 -5.49
C GLU A 282 9.03 -6.16 -5.53
N PRO A 283 9.90 -7.07 -5.06
CA PRO A 283 11.34 -6.97 -5.27
C PRO A 283 11.68 -6.81 -6.76
N LEU A 284 12.70 -6.02 -7.07
CA LEU A 284 13.08 -5.74 -8.46
C LEU A 284 14.41 -6.34 -8.82
N THR A 285 14.52 -6.85 -10.04
CA THR A 285 15.82 -7.14 -10.63
C THR A 285 16.56 -5.86 -10.93
N ARG A 286 17.90 -5.92 -11.01
CA ARG A 286 18.72 -4.79 -11.46
C ARG A 286 18.26 -4.26 -12.83
N THR A 287 17.91 -5.15 -13.76
CA THR A 287 17.39 -4.80 -15.08
C THR A 287 16.10 -3.98 -14.96
N ALA A 288 15.14 -4.44 -14.15
CA ALA A 288 13.90 -3.70 -13.92
C ALA A 288 14.12 -2.33 -13.27
N ILE A 289 15.14 -2.19 -12.41
CA ILE A 289 15.52 -0.89 -11.84
C ILE A 289 16.06 0.03 -12.94
N VAL A 290 17.01 -0.43 -13.76
CA VAL A 290 17.58 0.36 -14.86
C VAL A 290 16.52 0.79 -15.88
N GLU A 291 15.59 -0.11 -16.22
CA GLU A 291 14.48 0.18 -17.12
C GLU A 291 13.54 1.24 -16.55
N ARG A 292 13.21 1.16 -15.25
CA ARG A 292 12.35 2.17 -14.59
C ARG A 292 13.01 3.52 -14.46
N LEU A 293 14.32 3.55 -14.22
CA LEU A 293 15.07 4.79 -14.07
C LEU A 293 15.41 5.45 -15.41
N GLY A 294 15.49 4.68 -16.50
CA GLY A 294 15.77 5.22 -17.83
C GLY A 294 17.06 6.03 -17.84
N GLU A 295 17.05 7.15 -18.56
CA GLU A 295 18.22 8.03 -18.74
C GLU A 295 18.73 8.67 -17.44
N ALA A 296 18.03 8.50 -16.32
CA ALA A 296 18.53 8.94 -15.01
C ALA A 296 19.67 8.06 -14.48
N VAL A 297 19.92 6.88 -15.06
CA VAL A 297 21.07 6.04 -14.69
C VAL A 297 22.30 6.47 -15.50
N PRO A 298 23.43 6.82 -14.86
CA PRO A 298 24.63 7.24 -15.57
C PRO A 298 25.26 6.10 -16.38
N GLY A 299 25.94 6.47 -17.48
CA GLY A 299 26.72 5.56 -18.33
C GLY A 299 26.07 5.24 -19.68
N VAL A 300 26.90 4.90 -20.66
CA VAL A 300 26.46 4.54 -22.01
C VAL A 300 26.37 3.02 -22.14
N GLY A 301 25.19 2.53 -22.53
CA GLY A 301 24.92 1.10 -22.71
C GLY A 301 24.41 0.39 -21.46
N HIS A 302 23.66 -0.69 -21.69
CA HIS A 302 22.92 -1.40 -20.63
C HIS A 302 23.84 -1.96 -19.54
N MET A 303 24.99 -2.55 -19.91
CA MET A 303 25.92 -3.18 -18.96
C MET A 303 26.54 -2.18 -17.98
N VAL A 304 26.92 -0.99 -18.46
CA VAL A 304 27.52 0.07 -17.60
C VAL A 304 26.47 0.59 -16.62
N ARG A 305 25.24 0.85 -17.11
CA ARG A 305 24.11 1.29 -16.26
C ARG A 305 23.74 0.25 -15.20
N MET A 306 23.76 -1.04 -15.56
CA MET A 306 23.55 -2.14 -14.63
C MET A 306 24.63 -2.24 -13.55
N ALA A 307 25.89 -1.95 -13.90
CA ALA A 307 27.00 -1.90 -12.95
C ALA A 307 26.84 -0.74 -11.97
N ALA A 308 26.49 0.46 -12.44
CA ALA A 308 26.24 1.62 -11.59
C ALA A 308 25.10 1.39 -10.60
N VAL A 309 24.00 0.75 -11.03
CA VAL A 309 22.91 0.37 -10.11
C VAL A 309 23.37 -0.70 -9.11
N LEU A 310 24.15 -1.70 -9.54
CA LEU A 310 24.68 -2.72 -8.63
C LEU A 310 25.54 -2.07 -7.54
N GLU A 311 26.43 -1.16 -7.92
CA GLU A 311 27.33 -0.46 -7.00
C GLU A 311 26.55 0.17 -5.84
N VAL A 312 25.50 0.95 -6.17
CA VAL A 312 24.60 1.55 -5.17
C VAL A 312 23.91 0.51 -4.30
N LEU A 313 23.39 -0.57 -4.90
CA LEU A 313 22.69 -1.63 -4.16
C LEU A 313 23.60 -2.37 -3.18
N THR A 314 24.88 -2.51 -3.53
CA THR A 314 25.88 -3.18 -2.68
C THR A 314 26.57 -2.26 -1.67
N ALA A 315 26.55 -0.94 -1.92
CA ALA A 315 27.22 0.04 -1.06
C ALA A 315 26.45 0.37 0.22
N HIS A 316 25.13 0.11 0.27
CA HIS A 316 24.29 0.51 1.39
C HIS A 316 23.48 -0.67 1.96
N ALA A 317 23.57 -0.87 3.28
CA ALA A 317 22.88 -1.93 4.01
C ALA A 317 21.34 -1.84 3.96
N MET A 318 20.80 -0.67 3.57
CA MET A 318 19.36 -0.48 3.39
C MET A 318 18.77 -1.37 2.30
N PHE A 319 19.59 -1.83 1.33
CA PHE A 319 19.16 -2.67 0.22
C PHE A 319 19.48 -4.13 0.48
N VAL A 320 18.50 -5.01 0.26
CA VAL A 320 18.65 -6.44 0.49
C VAL A 320 18.27 -7.23 -0.77
N ASP A 321 19.13 -8.17 -1.18
CA ASP A 321 18.76 -9.21 -2.15
C ASP A 321 17.96 -10.31 -1.44
N VAL A 322 16.66 -10.34 -1.70
CA VAL A 322 15.74 -11.24 -1.00
C VAL A 322 15.72 -12.67 -1.54
N THR A 323 16.35 -12.91 -2.70
CA THR A 323 16.35 -14.24 -3.34
C THR A 323 17.76 -14.82 -3.50
N GLY A 324 18.80 -14.01 -3.28
CA GLY A 324 20.17 -14.34 -3.67
C GLY A 324 20.38 -14.44 -5.19
N ARG A 325 19.37 -14.03 -5.98
CA ARG A 325 19.35 -14.10 -7.45
C ARG A 325 19.25 -12.71 -8.08
N GLY A 326 19.60 -11.66 -7.32
CA GLY A 326 19.60 -10.27 -7.76
C GLY A 326 18.23 -9.60 -7.72
N HIS A 327 17.33 -10.01 -6.82
CA HIS A 327 16.05 -9.32 -6.58
C HIS A 327 16.13 -8.48 -5.32
N TRP A 328 16.10 -7.16 -5.51
CA TRP A 328 16.37 -6.20 -4.47
C TRP A 328 15.10 -5.58 -3.90
N ARG A 329 15.13 -5.26 -2.62
CA ARG A 329 14.17 -4.37 -1.95
C ARG A 329 14.87 -3.48 -0.94
N VAL A 330 14.20 -2.43 -0.49
CA VAL A 330 14.61 -1.71 0.72
C VAL A 330 14.14 -2.50 1.93
N GLY A 331 15.01 -2.70 2.92
CA GLY A 331 14.69 -3.38 4.17
C GLY A 331 14.63 -4.91 4.10
N ARG A 332 14.71 -5.51 5.30
CA ARG A 332 14.83 -6.94 5.68
C ARG A 332 15.02 -7.98 4.58
N LEU A 333 15.89 -8.95 4.84
CA LEU A 333 15.47 -10.25 5.38
C LEU A 333 16.02 -10.31 6.81
N GLY A 334 15.17 -10.70 7.76
CA GLY A 334 15.42 -10.65 9.20
C GLY A 334 14.24 -11.22 9.96
N GLY A 335 13.89 -12.47 9.64
CA GLY A 335 13.44 -13.44 10.62
C GLY A 335 14.61 -14.40 10.83
N ARG A 336 14.97 -14.66 12.07
CA ARG A 336 15.53 -15.97 12.39
C ARG A 336 14.42 -17.00 12.30
#